data_AF-A0A954LZ10-F1
#
_entry.id   AF-A0A954LZ10-F1
#
_cell.length_a   1.000
_cell.length_b   1.000
_cell.length_c   1.000
_cell.angle_alpha   90.00
_cell.angle_beta   90.00
_cell.angle_gamma   90.00
#
_symmetry.space_group_name_H-M   'P 1'
#
loop_
_entity.id
_entity.type
_entity.pdbx_description
1 polymer ?
#
loop_
_entity_poly.entity_id
_entity_poly.type
_entity_poly.pdbx_seq_one_letter_code
_entity_poly.pdbx_strand_id
1 'polypeptide(L)'
;MTDRIDIPDEDMRGFYILAGALIAGAIVFAVGSLVYVLVILGNPGPTGQFMSWFMLGFGVISTVPVFVAAQLVKPQIADSADETASLIGRCRGRMILRFAGIQGACFCNIVAYLIEHNVWSIGVAGGFIFLMLAMFPTRTRVEQWVETQLMQQELN
;
A
#
# COMPACT_ATOMS: atom_id res chain seq x y z
N MET A 1 -20.13 29.87 1.41
CA MET A 1 -20.47 28.86 2.43
C MET A 1 -20.32 27.53 1.71
N THR A 2 -19.12 26.95 1.72
CA THR A 2 -18.87 25.65 1.08
C THR A 2 -19.50 24.59 1.96
N ASP A 3 -20.51 23.91 1.43
CA ASP A 3 -21.11 22.77 2.12
C ASP A 3 -20.03 21.69 2.23
N ARG A 4 -19.65 21.35 3.47
CA ARG A 4 -18.54 20.42 3.69
C ARG A 4 -19.05 19.03 3.34
N ILE A 5 -18.43 18.40 2.34
CA ILE A 5 -18.74 17.01 1.98
C ILE A 5 -18.41 16.13 3.18
N ASP A 6 -19.46 15.63 3.85
CA ASP A 6 -19.30 14.69 4.95
C ASP A 6 -19.32 13.26 4.40
N ILE A 7 -18.17 12.60 4.48
CA ILE A 7 -18.06 11.19 4.10
C ILE A 7 -18.68 10.35 5.22
N PRO A 8 -19.64 9.44 4.91
CA PRO A 8 -20.20 8.54 5.90
C PRO A 8 -19.12 7.76 6.65
N ASP A 9 -19.28 7.59 7.97
CA ASP A 9 -18.30 6.88 8.80
C ASP A 9 -18.10 5.41 8.36
N GLU A 10 -19.14 4.81 7.76
CA GLU A 10 -19.10 3.46 7.21
C GLU A 10 -18.06 3.31 6.09
N ASP A 11 -17.96 4.31 5.21
CA ASP A 11 -16.99 4.32 4.12
C ASP A 11 -15.56 4.45 4.67
N MET A 12 -15.37 5.37 5.63
CA MET A 12 -14.07 5.58 6.29
C MET A 12 -13.57 4.32 7.01
N ARG A 13 -14.47 3.56 7.66
CA ARG A 13 -14.13 2.26 8.25
C ARG A 13 -13.59 1.29 7.21
N GLY A 14 -14.17 1.27 6.00
CA GLY A 14 -13.69 0.45 4.89
C GLY A 14 -12.24 0.76 4.50
N PHE A 15 -11.85 2.03 4.47
CA PHE A 15 -10.46 2.44 4.21
C PHE A 15 -9.51 1.95 5.30
N TYR A 16 -9.86 2.12 6.58
CA TYR A 16 -9.02 1.72 7.70
C TYR A 16 -8.82 0.21 7.80
N ILE A 17 -9.88 -0.58 7.58
CA ILE A 17 -9.81 -2.04 7.61
C ILE A 17 -8.87 -2.54 6.51
N LEU A 18 -9.00 -2.02 5.29
CA LEU A 18 -8.15 -2.44 4.16
C LEU A 18 -6.69 -2.06 4.37
N ALA A 19 -6.41 -0.81 4.74
CA ALA A 19 -5.03 -0.36 4.98
C ALA A 19 -4.40 -1.13 6.15
N GLY A 20 -5.15 -1.31 7.24
CA GLY A 20 -4.73 -2.07 8.41
C GLY A 20 -4.43 -3.53 8.07
N ALA A 21 -5.30 -4.20 7.31
CA ALA A 21 -5.09 -5.59 6.91
C ALA A 21 -3.82 -5.78 6.06
N LEU A 22 -3.57 -4.88 5.10
CA LEU A 22 -2.40 -4.95 4.22
C LEU A 22 -1.09 -4.72 5.00
N ILE A 23 -1.08 -3.74 5.91
CA ILE A 23 0.08 -3.46 6.78
C ILE A 23 0.30 -4.61 7.75
N ALA A 24 -0.75 -5.10 8.42
CA ALA A 24 -0.65 -6.20 9.37
C ALA A 24 -0.09 -7.46 8.72
N GLY A 25 -0.53 -7.81 7.50
CA GLY A 25 0.02 -8.93 6.74
C GLY A 25 1.52 -8.78 6.45
N ALA A 26 1.97 -7.57 6.09
CA ALA A 26 3.39 -7.28 5.88
C ALA A 26 4.22 -7.45 7.17
N ILE A 27 3.72 -6.93 8.29
CA ILE A 27 4.36 -7.04 9.60
C ILE A 27 4.45 -8.51 10.05
N VAL A 28 3.34 -9.25 9.99
CA VAL A 28 3.30 -10.66 10.41
C VAL A 28 4.26 -11.50 9.57
N PHE A 29 4.32 -11.28 8.26
CA PHE A 29 5.25 -12.03 7.42
C PHE A 29 6.71 -11.66 7.68
N ALA A 30 7.02 -10.37 7.90
CA ALA A 30 8.35 -9.92 8.28
C ALA A 30 8.80 -10.53 9.63
N VAL A 31 7.96 -10.42 10.67
CA VAL A 31 8.24 -10.97 12.00
C VAL A 31 8.36 -12.50 11.94
N GLY A 32 7.47 -13.18 11.22
CA GLY A 32 7.51 -14.62 11.02
C GLY A 32 8.81 -15.06 10.35
N SER A 33 9.25 -14.35 9.30
CA SER A 33 10.51 -14.64 8.63
C SER A 33 11.73 -14.43 9.54
N LEU A 34 11.72 -13.37 10.36
CA LEU A 34 12.77 -13.08 11.33
C LEU A 34 12.86 -14.20 12.39
N VAL A 35 11.73 -14.59 12.97
CA VAL A 35 11.67 -15.70 13.94
C VAL A 35 12.15 -17.00 13.30
N TYR A 36 11.72 -17.29 12.08
CA TYR A 36 12.14 -18.49 11.36
C TYR A 36 13.66 -18.54 11.17
N VAL A 37 14.28 -17.47 10.66
CA VAL A 37 15.73 -17.45 10.40
C VAL A 37 16.56 -17.43 11.68
N LEU A 38 16.16 -16.64 12.69
CA LEU A 38 16.95 -16.48 13.91
C LEU A 38 16.78 -17.65 14.88
N VAL A 39 15.57 -18.18 15.03
CA VAL A 39 15.25 -19.20 16.04
C VAL A 39 15.31 -20.60 15.45
N ILE A 40 14.69 -20.83 14.29
CA ILE A 40 14.56 -22.17 13.72
C ILE A 40 15.84 -22.58 12.99
N LEU A 41 16.41 -21.70 12.15
CA LEU A 41 17.64 -21.99 11.40
C LEU A 41 18.92 -21.74 12.21
N GLY A 42 18.83 -21.15 13.40
CA GLY A 42 19.98 -20.88 14.25
C GLY A 42 20.93 -19.82 13.71
N ASN A 43 20.41 -18.82 12.97
CA ASN A 43 21.17 -17.73 12.37
C ASN A 43 22.34 -18.20 11.48
N PRO A 44 22.04 -18.81 10.32
CA PRO A 44 23.04 -19.45 9.44
C PRO A 44 24.07 -18.48 8.80
N GLY A 45 24.02 -17.18 9.11
CA GLY A 45 24.83 -16.16 8.46
C GLY A 45 24.42 -15.92 7.00
N PRO A 46 24.90 -14.83 6.38
CA PRO A 46 24.55 -14.51 5.00
C PRO A 46 25.20 -15.49 4.03
N THR A 47 24.38 -16.17 3.21
CA THR A 47 24.82 -17.16 2.21
C THR A 47 25.08 -16.54 0.83
N GLY A 48 24.68 -15.28 0.64
CA GLY A 48 24.82 -14.53 -0.60
C GLY A 48 24.28 -13.10 -0.44
N GLN A 49 24.40 -12.30 -1.51
CA GLN A 49 23.81 -10.96 -1.57
C GLN A 49 23.14 -10.65 -2.91
N PHE A 50 23.25 -11.54 -3.90
CA PHE A 50 22.82 -11.25 -5.26
C PHE A 50 21.30 -11.08 -5.34
N MET A 51 20.56 -11.99 -4.71
CA MET A 51 19.09 -11.95 -4.66
C MET A 51 18.60 -10.74 -3.86
N SER A 52 19.29 -10.35 -2.79
CA SER A 52 19.00 -9.15 -2.00
C SER A 52 19.07 -7.88 -2.84
N TRP A 53 20.16 -7.68 -3.58
CA TRP A 53 20.33 -6.52 -4.45
C TRP A 53 19.34 -6.53 -5.62
N PHE A 54 19.09 -7.70 -6.20
CA PHE A 54 18.12 -7.86 -7.27
C PHE A 54 16.70 -7.49 -6.81
N MET A 55 16.26 -8.03 -5.66
CA MET A 55 14.92 -7.75 -5.12
C MET A 55 14.77 -6.32 -4.60
N LEU A 56 15.84 -5.70 -4.12
CA LEU A 56 15.86 -4.27 -3.82
C LEU A 56 15.62 -3.45 -5.10
N GLY A 57 16.41 -3.71 -6.15
CA GLY A 57 16.27 -3.02 -7.43
C GLY A 57 14.88 -3.21 -8.04
N PHE A 58 14.41 -4.46 -8.07
CA PHE A 58 13.06 -4.79 -8.52
C PHE A 58 11.98 -4.10 -7.68
N GLY A 59 12.12 -4.08 -6.35
CA GLY A 59 11.19 -3.41 -5.44
C GLY A 59 11.08 -1.91 -5.72
N VAL A 60 12.22 -1.22 -5.89
CA VAL A 60 12.23 0.22 -6.20
C VAL A 60 11.58 0.49 -7.55
N ILE A 61 11.95 -0.27 -8.59
CA ILE A 61 11.42 -0.08 -9.95
C ILE A 61 9.93 -0.41 -10.00
N SER A 62 9.50 -1.51 -9.39
CA SER A 62 8.10 -1.94 -9.38
C SER A 62 7.18 -1.01 -8.59
N THR A 63 7.72 -0.23 -7.65
CA THR A 63 6.93 0.78 -6.92
C THR A 63 6.58 1.98 -7.82
N VAL A 64 7.36 2.29 -8.86
CA VAL A 64 7.09 3.43 -9.76
C VAL A 64 5.76 3.27 -10.53
N PRO A 65 5.50 2.14 -11.24
CA PRO A 65 4.23 1.90 -11.90
C PRO A 65 3.01 2.04 -11.00
N VAL A 66 3.14 1.76 -9.70
CA VAL A 66 2.03 1.80 -8.74
C VAL A 66 1.48 3.22 -8.59
N PHE A 67 2.35 4.23 -8.63
CA PHE A 67 1.93 5.63 -8.59
C PHE A 67 1.26 6.09 -9.88
N VAL A 68 1.60 5.48 -11.02
CA VAL A 68 1.04 5.78 -12.34
C VAL A 68 -0.27 5.03 -12.57
N ALA A 69 -0.31 3.72 -12.31
CA ALA A 69 -1.48 2.86 -12.47
C ALA A 69 -2.64 3.32 -11.58
N ALA A 70 -2.33 3.86 -10.40
CA ALA A 70 -3.28 4.52 -9.51
C ALA A 70 -4.05 5.68 -10.17
N GLN A 71 -3.51 6.30 -11.23
CA GLN A 71 -4.18 7.36 -12.00
C GLN A 71 -5.02 6.81 -13.16
N LEU A 72 -4.75 5.57 -13.60
CA LEU A 72 -5.42 4.94 -14.74
C LEU A 72 -6.67 4.14 -14.37
N VAL A 73 -7.02 4.09 -13.09
CA VAL A 73 -8.24 3.42 -12.62
C VAL A 73 -9.45 4.16 -13.17
N LYS A 74 -10.00 3.65 -14.26
CA LYS A 74 -11.26 4.13 -14.82
C LYS A 74 -12.41 3.77 -13.86
N PRO A 75 -13.43 4.61 -13.73
CA PRO A 75 -14.65 4.23 -13.04
C PRO A 75 -15.17 2.89 -13.57
N GLN A 76 -15.50 1.98 -12.66
CA GLN A 76 -16.63 1.11 -12.95
C GLN A 76 -17.85 2.02 -12.97
N ILE A 77 -18.50 2.10 -14.12
CA ILE A 77 -19.73 2.86 -14.32
C ILE A 77 -20.79 2.19 -13.46
N ALA A 78 -20.89 2.62 -12.21
CA ALA A 78 -22.09 2.43 -11.43
C ALA A 78 -23.09 3.44 -11.98
N ASP A 79 -24.18 2.92 -12.54
CA ASP A 79 -25.31 3.64 -13.11
C ASP A 79 -26.16 4.29 -11.99
N SER A 80 -25.48 4.93 -11.03
CA SER A 80 -26.05 5.34 -9.75
C SER A 80 -26.16 6.85 -9.68
N ALA A 81 -27.35 7.32 -9.31
CA ALA A 81 -27.72 8.70 -9.04
C ALA A 81 -26.91 9.40 -7.92
N ASP A 82 -25.88 8.76 -7.37
CA ASP A 82 -25.02 9.29 -6.31
C ASP A 82 -23.56 9.34 -6.79
N GLU A 83 -23.19 10.52 -7.29
CA GLU A 83 -21.85 10.84 -7.80
C GLU A 83 -20.78 10.72 -6.72
N THR A 84 -21.11 11.06 -5.47
CA THR A 84 -20.20 11.02 -4.33
C THR A 84 -19.78 9.58 -4.03
N ALA A 85 -20.74 8.65 -4.01
CA ALA A 85 -20.46 7.23 -3.80
C ALA A 85 -19.52 6.66 -4.89
N SER A 86 -19.69 7.06 -6.15
CA SER A 86 -18.81 6.67 -7.26
C SER A 86 -17.38 7.16 -7.06
N LEU A 87 -17.20 8.42 -6.63
CA LEU A 87 -15.88 9.00 -6.35
C LEU A 87 -15.19 8.31 -5.17
N ILE A 88 -15.92 8.02 -4.09
CA ILE A 88 -15.39 7.28 -2.94
C ILE A 88 -14.88 5.89 -3.39
N GLY A 89 -15.65 5.19 -4.24
CA GLY A 89 -15.24 3.91 -4.83
C GLY A 89 -13.93 3.99 -5.62
N ARG A 90 -13.74 5.04 -6.43
CA ARG A 90 -12.48 5.28 -7.16
C ARG A 90 -11.32 5.56 -6.20
N CYS A 91 -11.55 6.38 -5.17
CA CYS A 91 -10.55 6.67 -4.14
C CYS A 91 -10.07 5.39 -3.46
N ARG A 92 -11.01 4.50 -3.11
CA ARG A 92 -10.74 3.20 -2.49
C ARG A 92 -9.95 2.29 -3.41
N GLY A 93 -10.35 2.13 -4.68
CA GLY A 93 -9.62 1.32 -5.65
C GLY A 93 -8.18 1.82 -5.87
N ARG A 94 -8.00 3.13 -5.97
CA ARG A 94 -6.69 3.77 -6.06
C ARG A 94 -5.82 3.48 -4.84
N MET A 95 -6.39 3.51 -3.65
CA MET A 95 -5.68 3.17 -2.42
C MET A 95 -5.25 1.70 -2.41
N ILE A 96 -6.14 0.77 -2.77
CA ILE A 96 -5.84 -0.67 -2.82
C ILE A 96 -4.64 -0.94 -3.74
N LEU A 97 -4.65 -0.39 -4.95
CA LEU A 97 -3.53 -0.57 -5.89
C LEU A 97 -2.22 0.00 -5.34
N ARG A 98 -2.28 1.16 -4.68
CA ARG A 98 -1.11 1.78 -4.04
C ARG A 98 -0.51 0.89 -2.96
N PHE A 99 -1.34 0.40 -2.04
CA PHE A 99 -0.88 -0.45 -0.95
C PHE A 99 -0.42 -1.82 -1.47
N ALA A 100 -1.15 -2.45 -2.40
CA ALA A 100 -0.78 -3.75 -2.96
C ALA A 100 0.58 -3.71 -3.67
N GLY A 101 0.86 -2.62 -4.39
CA GLY A 101 2.15 -2.42 -5.06
C GLY A 101 3.34 -2.33 -4.09
N ILE A 102 3.22 -1.49 -3.06
CA ILE A 102 4.24 -1.35 -2.02
C ILE A 102 4.39 -2.66 -1.21
N GLN A 103 3.27 -3.33 -0.91
CA GLN A 103 3.26 -4.61 -0.22
C GLN A 103 3.99 -5.70 -1.02
N GLY A 104 3.82 -5.74 -2.35
CA GLY A 104 4.56 -6.63 -3.23
C GLY A 104 6.07 -6.43 -3.11
N ALA A 105 6.54 -5.18 -3.18
CA ALA A 105 7.95 -4.84 -3.00
C ALA A 105 8.47 -5.24 -1.60
N CYS A 106 7.66 -5.03 -0.56
CA CYS A 106 7.95 -5.48 0.80
C CYS A 106 8.12 -7.00 0.88
N PHE A 107 7.18 -7.77 0.32
CA PHE A 107 7.22 -9.23 0.31
C PHE A 107 8.41 -9.78 -0.47
N CYS A 108 8.78 -9.20 -1.61
CA CYS A 108 9.98 -9.59 -2.35
C CYS A 108 11.25 -9.45 -1.49
N ASN A 109 11.35 -8.39 -0.69
CA ASN A 109 12.48 -8.19 0.22
C ASN A 109 12.47 -9.17 1.40
N ILE A 110 11.28 -9.51 1.94
CA ILE A 110 11.17 -10.55 2.98
C ILE A 110 11.58 -11.93 2.43
N VAL A 111 11.19 -12.25 1.20
CA VAL A 111 11.61 -13.50 0.54
C VAL A 111 13.12 -13.50 0.28
N ALA A 112 13.71 -12.38 -0.13
CA ALA A 112 15.17 -12.27 -0.28
C ALA A 112 15.88 -12.53 1.06
N TYR A 113 15.35 -12.00 2.17
CA TYR A 113 15.85 -12.28 3.51
C TYR A 113 15.75 -13.78 3.86
N LEU A 114 14.64 -14.45 3.54
CA LEU A 114 14.48 -15.88 3.78
C LEU A 114 15.47 -16.75 2.98
N ILE A 115 15.89 -16.32 1.80
CA ILE A 115 16.80 -17.08 0.93
C ILE A 115 18.27 -16.85 1.31
N GLU A 116 18.65 -15.59 1.52
CA GLU A 116 20.07 -15.19 1.68
C GLU A 116 20.45 -14.86 3.13
N HIS A 117 19.48 -14.80 4.04
CA HIS A 117 19.65 -14.41 5.45
C HIS A 117 20.28 -13.01 5.63
N ASN A 118 20.15 -12.16 4.62
CA ASN A 118 20.74 -10.82 4.63
C ASN A 118 19.84 -9.81 5.35
N VAL A 119 20.30 -9.33 6.49
CA VAL A 119 19.57 -8.38 7.36
C VAL A 119 19.25 -7.05 6.66
N TRP A 120 19.99 -6.67 5.60
CA TRP A 120 19.65 -5.49 4.82
C TRP A 120 18.28 -5.61 4.14
N SER A 121 17.91 -6.79 3.67
CA SER A 121 16.61 -7.02 3.02
C SER A 121 15.44 -6.85 4.00
N ILE A 122 15.58 -7.28 5.26
CA ILE A 122 14.54 -7.02 6.27
C ILE A 122 14.47 -5.53 6.63
N GLY A 123 15.60 -4.82 6.64
CA GLY A 123 15.63 -3.36 6.81
C GLY A 123 14.87 -2.62 5.71
N VAL A 124 15.05 -3.02 4.45
CA VAL A 124 14.33 -2.45 3.29
C VAL A 124 12.83 -2.75 3.36
N ALA A 125 12.46 -3.99 3.71
CA ALA A 125 11.06 -4.34 3.97
C ALA A 125 10.46 -3.47 5.09
N GLY A 126 11.20 -3.22 6.17
CA GLY A 126 10.81 -2.29 7.23
C GLY A 126 10.58 -0.86 6.70
N GLY A 127 11.43 -0.39 5.78
CA GLY A 127 11.24 0.88 5.08
C GLY A 127 9.93 0.93 4.28
N PHE A 128 9.56 -0.14 3.58
CA PHE A 128 8.27 -0.22 2.87
C PHE A 128 7.07 -0.27 3.83
N ILE A 129 7.17 -1.00 4.95
CA ILE A 129 6.12 -0.98 6.00
C ILE A 129 5.96 0.43 6.55
N PHE A 130 7.05 1.13 6.84
CA PHE A 130 7.02 2.52 7.29
C PHE A 130 6.38 3.44 6.23
N LEU A 131 6.69 3.24 4.95
CA LEU A 131 6.04 3.98 3.86
C LEU A 131 4.52 3.73 3.82
N MET A 132 4.07 2.48 3.98
CA MET A 132 2.64 2.16 4.06
C MET A 132 1.97 2.86 5.25
N LEU A 133 2.64 2.93 6.40
CA LEU A 133 2.16 3.67 7.58
C LEU A 133 2.09 5.19 7.33
N ALA A 134 3.08 5.78 6.66
CA ALA A 134 3.06 7.21 6.30
C ALA A 134 1.92 7.55 5.30
N MET A 135 1.53 6.56 4.50
CA MET A 135 0.43 6.63 3.53
C MET A 135 -0.92 6.22 4.10
N PHE A 136 -1.03 6.00 5.41
CA PHE A 136 -2.29 5.60 6.03
C PHE A 136 -3.41 6.58 5.67
N PRO A 137 -4.60 6.08 5.27
CA PRO A 137 -5.71 6.94 4.91
C PRO A 137 -6.12 7.77 6.11
N THR A 138 -6.42 9.05 5.89
CA THR A 138 -6.96 9.94 6.92
C THR A 138 -8.21 10.60 6.34
N ARG A 139 -9.24 10.82 7.15
CA ARG A 139 -10.50 11.47 6.72
C ARG A 139 -10.25 12.72 5.87
N THR A 140 -9.39 13.62 6.36
CA THR A 140 -9.00 14.85 5.64
C THR A 140 -8.43 14.61 4.23
N ARG A 141 -7.61 13.55 4.04
CA ARG A 141 -7.01 13.25 2.73
C ARG A 141 -8.04 12.72 1.75
N VAL A 142 -9.01 11.94 2.23
CA VAL A 142 -10.10 11.41 1.41
C VAL A 142 -11.06 12.53 1.03
N GLU A 143 -11.49 13.35 2.00
CA GLU A 143 -12.35 14.54 1.79
C GLU A 143 -11.74 15.48 0.75
N GLN A 144 -10.47 15.89 0.94
CA GLN A 144 -9.76 16.77 0.00
C GLN A 144 -9.67 16.19 -1.40
N TRP A 145 -9.46 14.87 -1.52
CA TRP A 145 -9.38 14.23 -2.81
C TRP A 145 -10.73 14.23 -3.53
N VAL A 146 -11.81 13.89 -2.83
CA VAL A 146 -13.18 13.90 -3.39
C VAL A 146 -13.57 15.31 -3.83
N GLU A 147 -13.33 16.32 -2.98
CA GLU A 147 -13.59 17.74 -3.30
C GLU A 147 -12.83 18.18 -4.56
N THR A 148 -11.56 17.79 -4.69
CA THR A 148 -10.75 18.08 -5.89
C THR A 148 -11.35 17.46 -7.15
N GLN A 149 -11.93 16.26 -7.06
CA GLN A 149 -12.55 15.60 -8.21
C GLN A 149 -13.88 16.26 -8.60
N LEU A 150 -14.71 16.65 -7.64
CA LEU A 150 -15.97 17.36 -7.91
C LEU A 150 -15.71 18.70 -8.59
N MET A 151 -14.76 19.49 -8.09
CA MET A 151 -14.36 20.75 -8.74
C MET A 151 -13.86 20.54 -10.18
N GLN A 152 -13.15 19.43 -10.45
CA GLN A 152 -12.71 19.10 -11.81
C GLN A 152 -13.88 18.70 -12.72
N GLN A 153 -14.96 18.14 -12.17
CA GLN A 153 -16.16 17.80 -12.95
C GLN A 153 -17.01 19.03 -13.25
N GLU A 154 -17.14 19.99 -12.33
CA GLU A 154 -17.89 21.24 -12.56
C GLU A 154 -17.27 22.13 -13.65
N LEU A 155 -15.96 21.99 -13.90
CA LEU A 155 -15.23 22.77 -14.90
C LEU A 155 -15.29 22.19 -16.33
N ASN A 156 -15.73 20.95 -16.51
CA ASN A 156 -15.79 20.26 -17.81
C ASN A 156 -17.22 20.17 -18.34
#